data_AF-A0A926JUI8-F1
#
_entry.id   AF-A0A926JUI8-F1
#
_cell.length_a   1.000
_cell.length_b   1.000
_cell.length_c   1.000
_cell.angle_alpha   90.00
_cell.angle_beta   90.00
_cell.angle_gamma   90.00
#
_symmetry.space_group_name_H-M   'P 1'
#
loop_
_entity.id
_entity.type
_entity.pdbx_description
1 polymer ?
#
loop_
_entity_poly.entity_id
_entity_poly.type
_entity_poly.pdbx_seq_one_letter_code
_entity_poly.pdbx_strand_id
1 'polypeptide(L)' 'GQLNLSTINGEIDLEMKNTSLTLETIHGNVFARENLELETEERVVGHKMSGSTDQATNSLKLKTINGNIYLR' A
#
# COMPACT_ATOMS: atom_id res chain seq x y z
N GLY A 1 5.87 -6.75 -13.39
CA GLY A 1 6.90 -5.69 -13.23
C GLY A 1 7.03 -5.28 -11.77
N GLN A 2 8.10 -4.56 -11.40
CA GLN A 2 8.33 -4.12 -10.01
C GLN A 2 8.36 -2.59 -9.93
N LEU A 3 7.63 -2.01 -8.98
CA LEU A 3 7.63 -0.58 -8.71
C LEU A 3 7.74 -0.34 -7.20
N ASN A 4 8.70 0.52 -6.82
CA ASN A 4 8.92 0.94 -5.45
C ASN A 4 8.70 2.45 -5.36
N LEU A 5 7.75 2.89 -4.53
CA LEU A 5 7.44 4.30 -4.31
C LEU A 5 7.58 4.65 -2.84
N SER A 6 8.27 5.74 -2.55
CA SER A 6 8.38 6.26 -1.19
C SER A 6 8.24 7.78 -1.13
N THR A 7 7.51 8.26 -0.13
CA THR A 7 7.42 9.69 0.20
C THR A 7 7.62 9.92 1.69
N ILE A 8 8.08 11.10 2.08
CA ILE A 8 8.19 11.52 3.48
C ILE A 8 6.97 12.35 3.87
N ASN A 9 6.59 13.30 3.01
CA ASN A 9 5.40 14.12 3.15
C ASN A 9 4.66 14.14 1.82
N GLY A 10 3.41 13.72 1.81
CA GLY A 10 2.58 13.70 0.61
C GLY A 10 1.85 12.38 0.42
N GLU A 11 1.01 12.34 -0.60
CA GLU A 11 0.09 11.23 -0.84
C GLU A 11 0.63 10.29 -1.92
N ILE A 12 0.33 9.00 -1.78
CA ILE A 12 0.54 8.00 -2.83
C ILE A 12 -0.83 7.57 -3.32
N ASP A 13 -1.16 7.92 -4.56
CA ASP A 13 -2.39 7.52 -5.21
C ASP A 13 -2.07 6.64 -6.43
N LEU A 14 -2.55 5.40 -6.42
CA LEU A 14 -2.15 4.39 -7.38
C LEU A 14 -3.32 3.49 -7.79
N GLU A 15 -3.47 3.32 -9.11
CA GLU A 15 -4.40 2.35 -9.70
C GLU A 15 -3.69 1.01 -9.91
N MET A 16 -4.23 -0.04 -9.31
CA MET A 16 -3.62 -1.37 -9.29
C MET A 16 -4.39 -2.35 -10.17
N LYS A 17 -3.65 -3.10 -10.98
CA LYS A 17 -4.19 -4.23 -11.73
C LYS A 17 -3.24 -5.40 -11.63
N ASN A 18 -3.76 -6.58 -11.29
CA ASN A 18 -2.98 -7.82 -11.28
C ASN A 18 -1.68 -7.66 -10.47
N THR A 19 -1.79 -7.28 -9.20
CA THR A 19 -0.67 -6.80 -8.39
C THR A 19 -0.66 -7.45 -7.00
N SER A 20 0.54 -7.80 -6.51
CA SER A 20 0.80 -7.97 -5.08
C SER A 20 1.43 -6.69 -4.52
N LEU A 21 1.05 -6.31 -3.31
CA LEU A 21 1.50 -5.08 -2.69
C LEU A 21 1.97 -5.30 -1.26
N THR A 22 2.95 -4.50 -0.87
CA THR A 22 3.29 -4.26 0.53
C THR A 22 3.36 -2.76 0.74
N LEU A 23 2.64 -2.26 1.74
CA LEU A 23 2.65 -0.85 2.09
C LEU A 23 3.02 -0.64 3.56
N GLU A 24 3.69 0.48 3.82
CA GLU A 24 4.09 0.93 5.15
C GLU A 24 3.76 2.41 5.33
N THR A 25 3.05 2.77 6.40
CA THR A 25 2.78 4.16 6.81
C THR A 25 3.09 4.35 8.28
N ILE A 26 3.62 5.51 8.69
CA ILE A 26 3.80 5.86 10.11
C ILE A 26 2.63 6.73 10.58
N HIS A 27 2.40 7.86 9.92
CA HIS A 27 1.27 8.76 10.17
C HIS A 27 0.48 8.97 8.88
N GLY A 28 -0.65 8.28 8.76
CA GLY A 28 -1.53 8.44 7.62
C GLY A 28 -2.48 7.27 7.47
N ASN A 29 -3.52 7.49 6.69
CA ASN A 29 -4.55 6.48 6.45
C ASN A 29 -4.29 5.75 5.14
N VAL A 30 -4.73 4.50 5.09
CA VAL A 30 -4.71 3.68 3.89
C VAL A 30 -6.16 3.44 3.48
N PHE A 31 -6.49 3.81 2.26
CA PHE A 31 -7.82 3.62 1.68
C PHE A 31 -7.70 2.62 0.53
N ALA A 32 -8.42 1.51 0.63
CA ALA A 32 -8.48 0.49 -0.41
C ALA A 32 -9.93 0.20 -0.80
N ARG A 33 -10.14 -0.18 -2.06
CA ARG A 33 -11.45 -0.65 -2.53
C ARG A 33 -11.83 -1.98 -1.89
N GLU A 34 -13.13 -2.23 -1.78
CA GLU A 34 -13.74 -3.38 -1.10
C GLU A 34 -13.26 -4.76 -1.59
N ASN A 35 -12.68 -4.82 -2.79
CA ASN A 35 -12.28 -6.06 -3.45
C ASN A 35 -10.83 -6.46 -3.15
N LEU A 36 -10.16 -5.76 -2.24
CA LEU A 36 -8.75 -5.97 -1.93
C LEU A 36 -8.63 -6.64 -0.56
N GLU A 37 -8.20 -7.91 -0.57
CA GLU A 37 -7.87 -8.62 0.66
C GLU A 37 -6.55 -8.04 1.22
N LEU A 38 -6.66 -7.33 2.34
CA LEU A 38 -5.53 -6.72 3.04
C LEU A 38 -5.33 -7.37 4.40
N GLU A 39 -4.15 -7.90 4.62
CA GLU A 39 -3.68 -8.30 5.94
C GLU A 39 -2.93 -7.12 6.57
N THR A 40 -3.33 -6.74 7.79
CA THR A 40 -2.71 -5.64 8.54
C THR A 40 -1.84 -6.19 9.66
N GLU A 41 -0.61 -5.71 9.73
CA GLU A 41 0.34 -5.93 10.82
C GLU A 41 0.46 -4.63 11.62
N GLU A 42 -0.14 -4.60 12.81
CA GLU A 42 0.00 -3.47 13.74
C GLU A 42 1.41 -3.45 14.35
N ARG A 43 2.00 -2.26 14.42
CA ARG A 43 3.31 -2.03 15.02
C ARG A 43 3.22 -0.96 16.10
N VAL A 44 4.21 -0.94 16.99
CA VAL A 44 4.33 0.11 18.03
C VAL A 44 4.33 1.52 17.42
N VAL A 45 4.83 1.64 16.18
CA VAL A 45 4.75 2.86 15.37
C VAL A 45 4.37 2.49 13.94
N GLY A 46 3.28 3.08 13.45
CA GLY A 46 2.79 2.91 12.09
C GLY A 46 2.06 1.60 11.82
N HIS A 47 1.68 1.42 10.56
CA HIS A 47 0.96 0.27 10.05
C HIS A 47 1.69 -0.29 8.84
N LYS A 48 1.80 -1.62 8.78
CA LYS A 48 2.22 -2.32 7.58
C LYS A 48 1.05 -3.17 7.10
N MET A 49 0.78 -3.13 5.80
CA MET A 49 -0.27 -3.94 5.19
C MET A 49 0.28 -4.64 3.96
N SER A 50 -0.23 -5.84 3.70
CA SER A 50 0.06 -6.59 2.50
C SER A 50 -1.22 -7.13 1.89
N GLY A 51 -1.25 -7.23 0.56
CA GLY A 51 -2.38 -7.79 -0.15
C GLY A 51 -1.98 -8.23 -1.55
N SER A 52 -2.86 -9.00 -2.18
CA SER A 52 -2.66 -9.48 -3.54
C SER A 52 -3.98 -9.67 -4.26
N THR A 53 -3.94 -9.55 -5.58
CA THR A 53 -5.05 -9.94 -6.47
C THR A 53 -4.79 -11.35 -7.04
N ASP A 54 -5.84 -12.10 -7.38
CA ASP A 54 -5.79 -13.50 -7.87
C ASP A 54 -4.88 -13.76 -9.10
N GLN A 55 -4.56 -12.71 -9.86
CA GLN A 55 -3.75 -12.77 -11.08
C GLN A 55 -2.49 -11.90 -10.96
N ALA A 56 -1.91 -11.77 -9.77
CA ALA A 56 -0.77 -10.89 -9.53
C ALA A 56 0.44 -11.20 -10.43
N THR A 57 0.76 -10.27 -11.33
CA THR A 57 1.94 -10.29 -12.22
C THR A 57 2.89 -9.11 -11.96
N ASN A 58 2.45 -8.16 -11.14
CA ASN A 58 3.19 -6.99 -10.70
C ASN A 58 3.41 -7.01 -9.20
N SER A 59 4.50 -6.40 -8.75
CA SER A 59 4.81 -6.20 -7.34
C SER A 59 5.00 -4.73 -7.04
N LEU A 60 4.28 -4.23 -6.04
CA LEU A 60 4.35 -2.87 -5.55
C LEU A 60 4.86 -2.82 -4.12
N LYS A 61 5.79 -1.91 -3.87
CA LYS A 61 6.20 -1.54 -2.52
C LYS A 61 5.98 -0.06 -2.30
N LEU A 62 5.09 0.28 -1.37
CA LEU A 62 4.69 1.66 -1.07
C LEU A 62 5.14 2.03 0.33
N LYS A 63 5.71 3.22 0.51
CA LYS A 63 6.11 3.71 1.83
C LYS A 63 5.81 5.19 2.00
N THR A 64 5.17 5.54 3.10
CA THR A 64 4.98 6.94 3.50
C THR A 64 5.33 7.14 4.97
N ILE A 65 5.84 8.31 5.33
CA ILE A 65 6.03 8.70 6.74
C ILE A 65 4.84 9.54 7.21
N ASN A 66 4.52 10.63 6.51
CA ASN A 66 3.35 11.45 6.76
C ASN A 66 2.53 11.62 5.48
N GLY A 67 1.38 10.95 5.39
CA GLY A 67 0.48 11.09 4.25
C GLY A 67 -0.35 9.84 3.98
N ASN A 68 -1.38 10.01 3.18
CA ASN A 68 -2.33 8.94 2.89
C ASN A 68 -1.91 8.10 1.68
N ILE A 69 -2.32 6.84 1.67
CA ILE A 69 -2.19 5.95 0.52
C ILE A 69 -3.59 5.61 0.01
N TYR A 70 -3.82 5.82 -1.27
CA TYR A 70 -5.07 5.49 -1.96
C TYR A 70 -4.79 4.38 -2.97
N LEU A 71 -5.45 3.25 -2.79
CA LEU A 71 -5.38 2.08 -3.64
C LEU A 71 -6.69 1.93 -4.40
N ARG A 72 -6.63 2.09 -5.72
CA ARG A 72 -7.80 2.05 -6.62
C ARG A 72 -7.75 0.88 -7.58
#